data_AF-A0AAP4BXY4-F1
#
_entry.id   AF-A0AAP4BXY4-F1
#
_cell.length_a   1.000
_cell.length_b   1.000
_cell.length_c   1.000
_cell.angle_alpha   90.00
_cell.angle_beta   90.00
_cell.angle_gamma   90.00
#
_symmetry.space_group_name_H-M   'P 1'
#
loop_
_entity.id
_entity.type
_entity.pdbx_description
1 polymer ?
#
loop_
_entity_poly.entity_id
_entity_poly.type
_entity_poly.pdbx_seq_one_letter_code
_entity_poly.pdbx_strand_id
1 'polypeptide(L)'
;MTSPYSDSSDHDEYNPYSQQPYSNGQPGYSGEPPAPGGIDTVSIIGDSFRYFGRNWVPWLFAPLVQMVVLFVAYAVIAVVFAAGGGSLSIEASTEGALDGSLGVLGVLLLILGVIALLVIYLWANAIWYQAATKQVNGQYLTFGDFFTVKGMGGIMLAYLVTSVVIGMGFVLLIIPGLFALFFWWWVPAVKAARPDLGLGACFKLSAEIAKRNIGTTFLVGIVLIILYMALGSTVVGLVVLPGLMALAPTLFVRRNLGMHG
;
A
#
# COMPACT_ATOMS: atom_id res chain seq x y z
N MET A 1 7.47 -81.64 -45.69
CA MET A 1 6.05 -81.64 -46.12
C MET A 1 5.55 -80.20 -46.06
N THR A 2 5.02 -79.73 -47.20
CA THR A 2 4.04 -78.62 -47.42
C THR A 2 4.34 -77.17 -46.97
N SER A 3 4.59 -76.31 -47.96
CA SER A 3 4.11 -74.90 -48.12
C SER A 3 2.55 -74.89 -48.22
N PRO A 4 1.73 -73.80 -48.06
CA PRO A 4 1.92 -72.47 -48.68
C PRO A 4 1.29 -71.19 -48.04
N TYR A 5 1.62 -70.05 -48.66
CA TYR A 5 0.89 -68.76 -48.87
C TYR A 5 -0.51 -68.55 -48.28
N SER A 6 -0.79 -67.35 -47.74
CA SER A 6 -1.69 -66.32 -48.35
C SER A 6 -2.05 -65.17 -47.40
N ASP A 7 -1.99 -63.93 -47.91
CA ASP A 7 -2.84 -62.74 -47.62
C ASP A 7 -2.92 -62.18 -46.18
N SER A 8 -2.99 -60.87 -45.92
CA SER A 8 -3.49 -59.76 -46.75
C SER A 8 -2.84 -58.43 -46.33
N SER A 9 -2.48 -57.63 -47.32
CA SER A 9 -2.35 -56.17 -47.26
C SER A 9 -3.67 -55.55 -46.80
N ASP A 10 -3.64 -54.50 -45.96
CA ASP A 10 -4.54 -53.35 -46.07
C ASP A 10 -4.16 -52.20 -45.12
N HIS A 11 -3.83 -51.07 -45.76
CA HIS A 11 -4.21 -49.68 -45.45
C HIS A 11 -3.75 -48.96 -44.17
N ASP A 12 -2.84 -48.01 -44.42
CA ASP A 12 -3.05 -46.56 -44.23
C ASP A 12 -3.32 -45.98 -42.83
N GLU A 13 -2.28 -45.29 -42.36
CA GLU A 13 -2.32 -43.85 -42.06
C GLU A 13 -2.85 -43.37 -40.67
N TYR A 14 -2.20 -42.29 -40.21
CA TYR A 14 -2.51 -41.40 -39.09
C TYR A 14 -2.13 -41.79 -37.65
N ASN A 15 -0.99 -41.22 -37.23
CA ASN A 15 -0.72 -40.80 -35.86
C ASN A 15 -1.36 -39.43 -35.62
N PRO A 16 -2.23 -39.27 -34.60
CA PRO A 16 -2.09 -38.08 -33.77
C PRO A 16 -2.34 -38.31 -32.27
N TYR A 17 -1.38 -37.82 -31.47
CA TYR A 17 -1.55 -37.15 -30.17
C TYR A 17 -2.12 -37.91 -28.95
N SER A 18 -1.19 -38.13 -28.00
CA SER A 18 -1.31 -37.90 -26.54
C SER A 18 -2.53 -38.47 -25.81
N GLN A 19 -2.34 -39.65 -25.22
CA GLN A 19 -3.24 -40.15 -24.17
C GLN A 19 -2.96 -39.44 -22.84
N GLN A 20 -3.86 -38.54 -22.43
CA GLN A 20 -4.03 -38.11 -21.04
C GLN A 20 -4.78 -39.22 -20.26
N PRO A 21 -4.32 -39.67 -19.09
CA PRO A 21 -5.14 -40.51 -18.23
C PRO A 21 -6.12 -39.63 -17.43
N TYR A 22 -7.40 -39.81 -17.70
CA TYR A 22 -8.50 -39.36 -16.85
C TYR A 22 -8.41 -40.03 -15.47
N SER A 23 -8.43 -39.25 -14.39
CA SER A 23 -8.72 -39.73 -13.04
C SER A 23 -9.94 -38.97 -12.50
N ASN A 24 -11.00 -39.72 -12.23
CA ASN A 24 -12.28 -39.27 -11.73
C ASN A 24 -12.29 -39.39 -10.20
N GLY A 25 -12.57 -38.30 -9.48
CA GLY A 25 -13.18 -38.37 -8.14
C GLY A 25 -12.54 -37.54 -7.00
N GLN A 26 -13.03 -36.31 -6.79
CA GLN A 26 -13.59 -35.78 -5.53
C GLN A 26 -13.83 -34.25 -5.64
N PRO A 27 -14.96 -33.69 -5.16
CA PRO A 27 -15.21 -32.25 -5.21
C PRO A 27 -14.45 -31.55 -4.07
N GLY A 28 -13.16 -31.32 -4.31
CA GLY A 28 -12.35 -30.41 -3.52
C GLY A 28 -12.48 -29.01 -4.11
N TYR A 29 -12.78 -28.02 -3.28
CA TYR A 29 -12.65 -26.60 -3.62
C TYR A 29 -11.14 -26.27 -3.72
N SER A 30 -10.44 -26.85 -4.71
CA SER A 30 -9.10 -26.44 -5.09
C SER A 30 -9.25 -25.25 -6.03
N GLY A 31 -9.18 -24.06 -5.45
CA GLY A 31 -8.95 -22.85 -6.24
C GLY A 31 -7.68 -23.05 -7.06
N GLU A 32 -7.85 -23.10 -8.37
CA GLU A 32 -6.77 -23.06 -9.36
C GLU A 32 -5.75 -21.99 -8.92
N PRO A 33 -4.44 -22.28 -8.89
CA PRO A 33 -3.43 -21.23 -8.78
C PRO A 33 -3.72 -20.21 -9.90
N PRO A 34 -3.81 -18.90 -9.62
CA PRO A 34 -4.07 -17.92 -10.67
C PRO A 34 -3.04 -18.10 -11.78
N ALA A 35 -3.55 -18.24 -13.02
CA ALA A 35 -2.70 -18.41 -14.20
C ALA A 35 -1.61 -17.31 -14.24
N PRO A 36 -0.39 -17.62 -14.71
CA PRO A 36 0.65 -16.61 -14.87
C PRO A 36 0.25 -15.62 -15.97
N GLY A 37 -0.38 -14.50 -15.60
CA GLY A 37 -0.75 -13.46 -16.56
C GLY A 37 -2.07 -12.79 -16.26
N GLY A 38 -2.04 -11.77 -15.39
CA GLY A 38 -3.17 -10.88 -15.17
C GLY A 38 -3.02 -10.18 -13.82
N ILE A 39 -2.30 -9.06 -13.79
CA ILE A 39 -2.36 -8.15 -12.64
C ILE A 39 -3.75 -7.51 -12.71
N ASP A 40 -4.73 -8.19 -12.13
CA ASP A 40 -6.12 -7.77 -12.12
C ASP A 40 -6.45 -6.96 -10.86
N THR A 41 -7.23 -5.89 -11.04
CA THR A 41 -7.63 -4.98 -9.96
C THR A 41 -8.42 -5.69 -8.89
N VAL A 42 -9.40 -6.53 -9.28
CA VAL A 42 -10.27 -7.23 -8.33
C VAL A 42 -9.45 -8.17 -7.47
N SER A 43 -8.51 -8.89 -8.07
CA SER A 43 -7.62 -9.77 -7.32
C SER A 43 -6.69 -9.00 -6.34
N ILE A 44 -6.25 -7.78 -6.66
CA ILE A 44 -5.42 -6.96 -5.75
C ILE A 44 -6.26 -6.53 -4.55
N ILE A 45 -7.43 -5.97 -4.81
CA ILE A 45 -8.32 -5.46 -3.78
C ILE A 45 -8.82 -6.63 -2.90
N GLY A 46 -9.29 -7.71 -3.52
CA GLY A 46 -9.74 -8.92 -2.84
C GLY A 46 -8.66 -9.52 -1.95
N ASP A 47 -7.42 -9.64 -2.43
CA ASP A 47 -6.32 -10.09 -1.58
C ASP A 47 -6.00 -9.08 -0.47
N SER A 48 -6.10 -7.78 -0.70
CA SER A 48 -5.88 -6.78 0.36
C SER A 48 -6.85 -6.98 1.52
N PHE A 49 -8.14 -7.22 1.23
CA PHE A 49 -9.12 -7.59 2.25
C PHE A 49 -8.84 -8.96 2.88
N ARG A 50 -8.36 -9.94 2.11
CA ARG A 50 -7.99 -11.28 2.63
C ARG A 50 -6.80 -11.20 3.60
N TYR A 51 -5.76 -10.45 3.25
CA TYR A 51 -4.61 -10.18 4.11
C TYR A 51 -5.04 -9.42 5.36
N PHE A 52 -5.86 -8.39 5.22
CA PHE A 52 -6.43 -7.67 6.37
C PHE A 52 -7.18 -8.63 7.29
N GLY A 53 -8.14 -9.41 6.76
CA GLY A 53 -8.95 -10.36 7.53
C GLY A 53 -8.14 -11.45 8.22
N ARG A 54 -7.07 -11.95 7.60
CA ARG A 54 -6.19 -12.99 8.19
C ARG A 54 -5.48 -12.51 9.45
N ASN A 55 -5.08 -11.24 9.50
CA ASN A 55 -4.40 -10.62 10.65
C ASN A 55 -5.16 -9.38 11.15
N TRP A 56 -6.49 -9.47 11.25
CA TRP A 56 -7.33 -8.30 11.51
C TRP A 56 -7.02 -7.63 12.86
N VAL A 57 -6.58 -8.39 13.87
CA VAL A 57 -6.27 -7.87 15.21
C VAL A 57 -5.14 -6.82 15.16
N PRO A 58 -3.91 -7.11 14.68
CA PRO A 58 -2.89 -6.09 14.52
C PRO A 58 -3.33 -4.90 13.65
N TRP A 59 -4.02 -5.14 12.54
CA TRP A 59 -4.50 -4.07 11.66
C TRP A 59 -5.57 -3.18 12.29
N LEU A 60 -6.37 -3.71 13.21
CA LEU A 60 -7.43 -2.96 13.88
C LEU A 60 -6.90 -2.17 15.08
N PHE A 61 -6.01 -2.74 15.88
CA PHE A 61 -5.55 -2.08 17.11
C PHE A 61 -4.34 -1.17 16.91
N ALA A 62 -3.49 -1.43 15.91
CA ALA A 62 -2.35 -0.55 15.65
C ALA A 62 -2.76 0.90 15.31
N PRO A 63 -3.82 1.17 14.50
CA PRO A 63 -4.23 2.54 14.20
C PRO A 63 -4.76 3.26 15.44
N LEU A 64 -5.45 2.53 16.34
CA LEU A 64 -5.95 3.09 17.59
C LEU A 64 -4.80 3.54 18.50
N VAL A 65 -3.77 2.71 18.66
CA VAL A 65 -2.60 3.12 19.46
C VAL A 65 -1.86 4.26 18.79
N GLN A 66 -1.76 4.27 17.46
CA GLN A 66 -1.16 5.38 16.75
C GLN A 66 -1.95 6.69 16.89
N MET A 67 -3.29 6.63 16.94
CA MET A 67 -4.11 7.80 17.27
C MET A 67 -3.85 8.29 18.69
N VAL A 68 -3.70 7.39 19.66
CA VAL A 68 -3.32 7.78 21.04
C VAL A 68 -1.95 8.46 21.04
N VAL A 69 -0.97 7.93 20.31
CA VAL A 69 0.37 8.56 20.18
C VAL A 69 0.27 9.95 19.57
N LEU A 70 -0.49 10.11 18.48
CA LEU A 70 -0.73 11.41 17.83
C LEU A 70 -1.44 12.39 18.75
N PHE A 71 -2.48 11.93 19.47
CA PHE A 71 -3.24 12.74 20.42
C PHE A 71 -2.36 13.22 21.58
N VAL A 72 -1.57 12.32 22.18
CA VAL A 72 -0.65 12.67 23.26
C VAL A 72 0.42 13.64 22.77
N ALA A 73 1.00 13.40 21.59
CA ALA A 73 1.99 14.32 21.01
C ALA A 73 1.41 15.70 20.75
N TYR A 74 0.20 15.77 20.18
CA TYR A 74 -0.50 17.04 19.99
C TYR A 74 -0.78 17.74 21.32
N ALA A 75 -1.30 17.02 22.33
CA ALA A 75 -1.59 17.57 23.65
C ALA A 75 -0.33 18.13 24.34
N VAL A 76 0.80 17.40 24.25
CA VAL A 76 2.09 17.87 24.78
C VAL A 76 2.52 19.16 24.07
N ILE A 77 2.45 19.20 22.74
CA ILE A 77 2.79 20.40 21.97
C ILE A 77 1.88 21.57 22.34
N ALA A 78 0.56 21.34 22.46
CA ALA A 78 -0.40 22.35 22.85
C ALA A 78 -0.12 22.91 24.26
N VAL A 79 0.22 22.06 25.23
CA VAL A 79 0.59 22.50 26.59
C VAL A 79 1.89 23.30 26.59
N VAL A 80 2.91 22.85 25.86
CA VAL A 80 4.19 23.57 25.74
C VAL A 80 3.99 24.94 25.07
N PHE A 81 3.10 25.01 24.08
CA PHE A 81 2.77 26.25 23.38
C PHE A 81 1.99 27.22 24.27
N ALA A 82 1.00 26.71 25.02
CA ALA A 82 0.25 27.44 26.04
C ALA A 82 1.16 28.04 27.11
N ALA A 83 2.13 27.27 27.60
CA ALA A 83 3.12 27.75 28.56
C ALA A 83 4.02 28.88 27.98
N GLY A 84 4.19 28.92 26.64
CA GLY A 84 4.92 29.97 25.92
C GLY A 84 4.08 31.20 25.57
N GLY A 85 2.81 31.26 25.98
CA GLY A 85 1.91 32.39 25.74
C GLY A 85 1.11 32.35 24.44
N GLY A 86 1.10 31.22 23.71
CA GLY A 86 0.25 31.02 22.53
C GLY A 86 -0.80 29.93 22.76
N SER A 87 -1.92 29.93 22.05
CA SER A 87 -2.93 28.87 22.12
C SER A 87 -3.02 28.08 20.81
N LEU A 88 -3.34 26.79 20.91
CA LEU A 88 -3.72 25.92 19.79
C LEU A 88 -5.12 25.38 20.10
N SER A 89 -6.13 25.74 19.31
CA SER A 89 -7.49 25.21 19.46
C SER A 89 -7.72 23.99 18.55
N ILE A 90 -8.48 23.01 19.04
CA ILE A 90 -9.01 21.89 18.27
C ILE A 90 -10.45 22.25 17.88
N GLU A 91 -10.63 23.30 17.08
CA GLU A 91 -11.94 23.63 16.53
C GLU A 91 -11.98 23.22 15.05
N ALA A 92 -13.06 22.53 14.65
CA ALA A 92 -13.29 22.03 13.30
C ALA A 92 -13.82 23.13 12.36
N SER A 93 -13.24 24.32 12.41
CA SER A 93 -13.54 25.44 11.51
C SER A 93 -12.32 25.76 10.64
N THR A 94 -12.57 26.07 9.37
CA THR A 94 -11.59 26.39 8.31
C THR A 94 -10.76 27.66 8.56
N GLU A 95 -10.81 28.22 9.77
CA GLU A 95 -10.12 29.45 10.14
C GLU A 95 -9.17 29.13 11.30
N GLY A 96 -7.93 28.78 10.93
CA GLY A 96 -6.88 28.43 11.87
C GLY A 96 -6.65 29.54 12.88
N ALA A 97 -6.96 29.24 14.14
CA ALA A 97 -6.68 30.06 15.31
C ALA A 97 -5.17 30.33 15.46
N LEU A 98 -4.74 31.50 14.97
CA LEU A 98 -3.46 32.11 15.29
C LEU A 98 -3.74 33.50 15.88
N ASP A 99 -4.43 33.56 17.01
CA ASP A 99 -4.89 34.82 17.62
C ASP A 99 -3.93 35.36 18.70
N GLY A 100 -2.62 35.12 18.54
CA GLY A 100 -1.59 35.56 19.48
C GLY A 100 -0.37 36.15 18.78
N SER A 101 0.13 37.29 19.27
CA SER A 101 1.43 37.80 18.83
C SER A 101 2.52 36.84 19.30
N LEU A 102 2.97 35.95 18.42
CA LEU A 102 4.02 34.99 18.75
C LEU A 102 5.34 35.74 18.89
N GLY A 103 5.83 35.89 20.13
CA GLY A 103 7.22 36.30 20.37
C GLY A 103 8.20 35.29 19.73
N VAL A 104 9.47 35.67 19.60
CA VAL A 104 10.52 34.83 18.97
C VAL A 104 10.55 33.40 19.54
N LEU A 105 10.38 33.25 20.87
CA LEU A 105 10.30 31.96 21.53
C LEU A 105 9.06 31.15 21.09
N GLY A 106 7.91 31.80 20.95
CA GLY A 106 6.67 31.17 20.47
C GLY A 106 6.82 30.66 19.04
N VAL A 107 7.44 31.44 18.14
CA VAL A 107 7.71 31.00 16.76
C VAL A 107 8.65 29.77 16.73
N LEU A 108 9.70 29.76 17.54
CA LEU A 108 10.62 28.61 17.63
C LEU A 108 9.91 27.35 18.14
N LEU A 109 9.07 27.47 19.17
CA LEU A 109 8.29 26.35 19.70
C LEU A 109 7.26 25.84 18.68
N LEU A 110 6.65 26.73 17.90
CA LEU A 110 5.75 26.34 16.81
C LEU A 110 6.48 25.52 15.75
N ILE A 111 7.65 25.99 15.29
CA ILE A 111 8.46 25.29 14.28
C ILE A 111 8.83 23.89 14.79
N LEU A 112 9.30 23.78 16.04
CA LEU A 112 9.64 22.50 16.64
C LEU A 112 8.42 21.57 16.76
N GLY A 113 7.27 22.10 17.17
CA GLY A 113 6.01 21.36 17.24
C GLY A 113 5.56 20.84 15.86
N VAL A 114 5.62 21.68 14.83
CA VAL A 114 5.30 21.30 13.45
C VAL A 114 6.25 20.21 12.94
N ILE A 115 7.56 20.35 13.19
CA ILE A 115 8.54 19.32 12.82
C ILE A 115 8.25 18.01 13.55
N ALA A 116 7.94 18.05 14.85
CA ALA A 116 7.60 16.87 15.63
C ALA A 116 6.34 16.17 15.09
N LEU A 117 5.27 16.91 14.82
CA LEU A 117 4.04 16.36 14.23
C LEU A 117 4.29 15.78 12.84
N LEU A 118 5.10 16.46 12.01
CA LEU A 118 5.49 15.95 10.69
C LEU A 118 6.23 14.62 10.81
N VAL A 119 7.21 14.51 11.72
CA VAL A 119 7.97 13.27 11.93
C VAL A 119 7.05 12.14 12.39
N ILE A 120 6.13 12.41 13.32
CA ILE A 120 5.16 11.40 13.80
C ILE A 120 4.22 10.98 12.68
N TYR A 121 3.74 11.92 11.86
CA TYR A 121 2.91 11.62 10.69
C TYR A 121 3.64 10.76 9.64
N LEU A 122 4.90 11.06 9.35
CA LEU A 122 5.73 10.27 8.44
C LEU A 122 6.03 8.88 8.99
N TRP A 123 6.35 8.79 10.28
CA TRP A 123 6.53 7.53 10.99
C TRP A 123 5.26 6.68 10.89
N ALA A 124 4.10 7.29 11.11
CA ALA A 124 2.82 6.62 11.03
C ALA A 124 2.59 6.02 9.64
N ASN A 125 2.76 6.80 8.58
CA ASN A 125 2.58 6.28 7.23
C ASN A 125 3.60 5.20 6.85
N ALA A 126 4.87 5.39 7.21
CA ALA A 126 5.93 4.44 6.88
C ALA A 126 5.73 3.07 7.53
N ILE A 127 5.19 3.03 8.75
CA ILE A 127 5.04 1.77 9.48
C ILE A 127 3.97 0.87 8.88
N TRP A 128 2.91 1.47 8.31
CA TRP A 128 1.87 0.73 7.60
C TRP A 128 2.44 -0.01 6.39
N TYR A 129 3.31 0.65 5.60
CA TYR A 129 3.97 0.01 4.46
C TYR A 129 4.97 -1.07 4.87
N GLN A 130 5.66 -0.88 6.00
CA GLN A 130 6.56 -1.91 6.54
C GLN A 130 5.79 -3.14 7.03
N ALA A 131 4.70 -2.94 7.78
CA ALA A 131 3.82 -4.00 8.24
C ALA A 131 3.15 -4.75 7.07
N ALA A 132 2.65 -4.02 6.07
CA ALA A 132 2.10 -4.61 4.85
C ALA A 132 3.15 -5.45 4.12
N THR A 133 4.36 -4.92 3.94
CA THR A 133 5.44 -5.65 3.27
C THR A 133 5.85 -6.90 4.05
N LYS A 134 5.95 -6.80 5.38
CA LYS A 134 6.22 -7.94 6.27
C LYS A 134 5.18 -9.04 6.12
N GLN A 135 3.90 -8.68 6.18
CA GLN A 135 2.81 -9.64 6.09
C GLN A 135 2.71 -10.28 4.69
N VAL A 136 2.87 -9.49 3.63
CA VAL A 136 2.86 -10.00 2.26
C VAL A 136 4.11 -10.83 1.94
N ASN A 137 5.20 -10.69 2.71
CA ASN A 137 6.34 -11.61 2.69
C ASN A 137 6.07 -12.95 3.39
N GLY A 138 4.85 -13.21 3.86
CA GLY A 138 4.50 -14.43 4.61
C GLY A 138 5.02 -14.45 6.05
N GLN A 139 5.58 -13.34 6.54
CA GLN A 139 6.05 -13.26 7.92
C GLN A 139 4.89 -13.01 8.88
N TYR A 140 4.97 -13.59 10.07
CA TYR A 140 3.97 -13.37 11.11
C TYR A 140 3.98 -11.90 11.57
N LEU A 141 2.79 -11.28 11.55
CA LEU A 141 2.61 -9.90 11.93
C LEU A 141 2.29 -9.84 13.42
N THR A 142 3.15 -9.20 14.18
CA THR A 142 3.00 -8.97 15.62
C THR A 142 2.66 -7.52 15.90
N PHE A 143 2.07 -7.25 17.06
CA PHE A 143 1.76 -5.88 17.47
C PHE A 143 3.02 -4.99 17.57
N GLY A 144 4.15 -5.57 17.99
CA GLY A 144 5.44 -4.86 18.10
C GLY A 144 6.02 -4.40 16.76
N ASP A 145 5.60 -4.99 15.64
CA ASP A 145 6.06 -4.58 14.31
C ASP A 145 5.59 -3.17 13.95
N PHE A 146 4.47 -2.73 14.53
CA PHE A 146 3.93 -1.38 14.40
C PHE A 146 4.67 -0.33 15.25
N PHE A 147 5.81 -0.69 15.86
CA PHE A 147 6.68 0.23 16.60
C PHE A 147 8.16 0.08 16.23
N THR A 148 8.49 -0.73 15.22
CA THR A 148 9.89 -1.00 14.84
C THR A 148 10.44 0.10 13.92
N VAL A 149 11.37 0.91 14.43
CA VAL A 149 11.95 2.06 13.67
C VAL A 149 12.98 1.63 12.62
N LYS A 150 13.47 0.39 12.68
CA LYS A 150 14.55 -0.09 11.81
C LYS A 150 14.13 -0.08 10.34
N GLY A 151 14.89 0.65 9.51
CA GLY A 151 14.68 0.71 8.06
C GLY A 151 13.55 1.64 7.60
N MET A 152 12.82 2.29 8.53
CA MET A 152 11.71 3.17 8.21
C MET A 152 12.14 4.49 7.57
N GLY A 153 13.33 5.01 7.90
CA GLY A 153 13.77 6.34 7.45
C GLY A 153 13.76 6.49 5.92
N GLY A 154 14.09 5.43 5.18
CA GLY A 154 14.02 5.42 3.73
C GLY A 154 12.58 5.52 3.20
N ILE A 155 11.62 4.85 3.86
CA ILE A 155 10.19 4.90 3.52
C ILE A 155 9.59 6.25 3.91
N MET A 156 9.95 6.79 5.09
CA MET A 156 9.53 8.13 5.54
C MET A 156 9.97 9.21 4.56
N LEU A 157 11.23 9.18 4.12
CA LEU A 157 11.73 10.11 3.11
C LEU A 157 11.01 9.95 1.77
N ALA A 158 10.75 8.70 1.35
CA ALA A 158 10.00 8.42 0.14
C ALA A 158 8.57 8.98 0.21
N TYR A 159 7.88 8.77 1.33
CA TYR A 159 6.55 9.30 1.58
C TYR A 159 6.54 10.83 1.59
N LEU A 160 7.46 11.47 2.33
CA LEU A 160 7.58 12.93 2.39
C LEU A 160 7.75 13.54 1.00
N VAL A 161 8.74 13.05 0.23
CA VAL A 161 9.06 13.60 -1.08
C VAL A 161 7.92 13.37 -2.07
N THR A 162 7.29 12.20 -2.05
CA THR A 162 6.12 11.91 -2.88
C THR A 162 4.95 12.84 -2.54
N SER A 163 4.61 13.01 -1.26
CA SER A 163 3.51 13.89 -0.84
C SER A 163 3.77 15.35 -1.21
N VAL A 164 5.01 15.84 -1.07
CA VAL A 164 5.38 17.20 -1.50
C VAL A 164 5.26 17.36 -3.01
N VAL A 165 5.75 16.41 -3.80
CA VAL A 165 5.71 16.47 -5.26
C VAL A 165 4.27 16.45 -5.77
N ILE A 166 3.44 15.54 -5.24
CA ILE A 166 2.01 15.46 -5.60
C ILE A 166 1.28 16.73 -5.14
N GLY A 167 1.51 17.16 -3.89
CA GLY A 167 0.91 18.36 -3.31
C GLY A 167 1.25 19.62 -4.10
N MET A 168 2.53 19.83 -4.42
CA MET A 168 2.97 20.95 -5.28
C MET A 168 2.35 20.87 -6.67
N GLY A 169 2.23 19.68 -7.26
CA GLY A 169 1.55 19.50 -8.54
C GLY A 169 0.09 19.95 -8.50
N PHE A 170 -0.62 19.69 -7.40
CA PHE A 170 -1.99 20.16 -7.20
C PHE A 170 -2.05 21.68 -6.97
N VAL A 171 -1.18 22.22 -6.11
CA VAL A 171 -1.13 23.66 -5.80
C VAL A 171 -0.80 24.50 -7.03
N LEU A 172 0.15 24.05 -7.86
CA LEU A 172 0.58 24.81 -9.02
C LEU A 172 -0.50 24.86 -10.10
N LEU A 173 -1.04 23.70 -10.54
CA LEU A 173 -1.90 23.65 -11.72
C LEU A 173 -2.91 22.47 -11.77
N ILE A 174 -3.25 21.81 -10.65
CA ILE A 174 -4.13 20.61 -10.54
C ILE A 174 -3.71 19.42 -11.43
N ILE A 175 -3.69 19.59 -12.75
CA ILE A 175 -3.29 18.64 -13.79
C ILE A 175 -1.91 18.03 -13.50
N PRO A 176 -0.83 18.79 -13.17
CA PRO A 176 0.45 18.17 -12.83
C PRO A 176 0.38 17.31 -11.57
N GLY A 177 -0.49 17.68 -10.61
CA GLY A 177 -0.78 16.90 -9.42
C GLY A 177 -1.42 15.55 -9.74
N LEU A 178 -2.38 15.52 -10.68
CA LEU A 178 -2.99 14.27 -11.16
C LEU A 178 -1.98 13.35 -11.85
N PHE A 179 -1.07 13.90 -12.67
CA PHE A 179 0.00 13.11 -13.28
C PHE A 179 0.96 12.56 -12.23
N ALA A 180 1.41 13.41 -11.29
CA ALA A 180 2.26 12.98 -10.19
C ALA A 180 1.59 11.89 -9.32
N LEU A 181 0.29 12.05 -9.05
CA LEU A 181 -0.53 11.08 -8.33
C LEU A 181 -0.52 9.74 -9.06
N PHE A 182 -0.83 9.73 -10.36
CA PHE A 182 -0.89 8.51 -11.16
C PHE A 182 0.46 7.75 -11.18
N PHE A 183 1.58 8.47 -11.35
CA PHE A 183 2.89 7.83 -11.48
C PHE A 183 3.58 7.53 -10.16
N TRP A 184 3.41 8.36 -9.13
CA TRP A 184 4.28 8.36 -7.95
C TRP A 184 3.59 8.05 -6.63
N TRP A 185 2.27 7.86 -6.59
CA TRP A 185 1.57 7.40 -5.38
C TRP A 185 2.14 6.09 -4.82
N TRP A 186 2.65 5.21 -5.70
CA TRP A 186 3.17 3.89 -5.33
C TRP A 186 4.60 3.90 -4.79
N VAL A 187 5.29 5.05 -4.80
CA VAL A 187 6.71 5.17 -4.41
C VAL A 187 7.01 4.66 -2.98
N PRO A 188 6.20 4.95 -1.95
CA PRO A 188 6.44 4.42 -0.60
C PRO A 188 6.38 2.89 -0.56
N ALA A 189 5.43 2.29 -1.27
CA ALA A 189 5.31 0.83 -1.39
C ALA A 189 6.49 0.23 -2.18
N VAL A 190 6.96 0.90 -3.24
CA VAL A 190 8.19 0.51 -3.96
C VAL A 190 9.40 0.52 -3.03
N LYS A 191 9.56 1.59 -2.23
CA LYS A 191 10.67 1.70 -1.29
C LYS A 191 10.60 0.67 -0.16
N ALA A 192 9.40 0.35 0.31
CA ALA A 192 9.20 -0.71 1.30
C ALA A 192 9.54 -2.10 0.72
N ALA A 193 9.15 -2.36 -0.53
CA ALA A 193 9.41 -3.63 -1.19
C ALA A 193 10.87 -3.81 -1.66
N ARG A 194 11.56 -2.70 -1.96
CA ARG A 194 12.97 -2.64 -2.40
C ARG A 194 13.74 -1.61 -1.55
N PRO A 195 14.06 -1.94 -0.29
CA PRO A 195 14.71 -1.00 0.63
C PRO A 195 16.14 -0.63 0.21
N ASP A 196 16.77 -1.43 -0.66
CA ASP A 196 18.09 -1.21 -1.25
C ASP A 196 18.13 -0.07 -2.27
N LEU A 197 17.01 0.25 -2.91
CA LEU A 197 16.98 1.27 -3.98
C LEU A 197 17.07 2.69 -3.44
N GLY A 198 17.87 3.55 -4.08
CA GLY A 198 17.85 4.98 -3.84
C GLY A 198 16.52 5.62 -4.24
N LEU A 199 16.19 6.79 -3.67
CA LEU A 199 14.89 7.44 -3.87
C LEU A 199 14.57 7.70 -5.35
N GLY A 200 15.52 8.23 -6.12
CA GLY A 200 15.34 8.49 -7.56
C GLY A 200 15.04 7.22 -8.37
N ALA A 201 15.59 6.07 -7.96
CA ALA A 201 15.27 4.78 -8.59
C ALA A 201 13.85 4.32 -8.24
N CYS A 202 13.37 4.58 -7.01
CA CYS A 202 11.99 4.30 -6.62
C CYS A 202 10.97 5.10 -7.45
N PHE A 203 11.23 6.38 -7.71
CA PHE A 203 10.37 7.21 -8.57
C PHE A 203 10.30 6.69 -10.01
N LYS A 204 11.45 6.32 -10.58
CA LYS A 204 11.53 5.73 -11.93
C LYS A 204 10.77 4.41 -12.00
N LEU A 205 11.00 3.53 -11.02
CA LEU A 205 10.36 2.22 -10.96
C LEU A 205 8.84 2.34 -10.74
N SER A 206 8.39 3.26 -9.89
CA SER A 206 6.96 3.56 -9.70
C SER A 206 6.29 4.01 -11.01
N ALA A 207 6.93 4.93 -11.74
CA ALA A 207 6.41 5.38 -13.02
C ALA A 207 6.42 4.27 -14.08
N GLU A 208 7.41 3.39 -14.05
CA GLU A 208 7.47 2.22 -14.93
C GLU A 208 6.34 1.22 -14.62
N ILE A 209 6.10 0.92 -13.35
CA ILE A 209 4.97 0.09 -12.90
C ILE A 209 3.64 0.66 -13.41
N ALA A 210 3.42 1.96 -13.23
CA ALA A 210 2.21 2.64 -13.68
C ALA A 210 2.00 2.56 -15.20
N LYS A 211 3.09 2.70 -15.98
CA LYS A 211 3.05 2.61 -17.45
C LYS A 211 2.88 1.19 -17.98
N ARG A 212 3.44 0.18 -17.30
CA ARG A 212 3.32 -1.23 -17.71
C ARG A 212 1.88 -1.72 -17.64
N ASN A 213 1.11 -1.25 -16.64
CA ASN A 213 -0.27 -1.67 -16.42
C ASN A 213 -1.18 -0.46 -16.21
N ILE A 214 -1.33 0.40 -17.24
CA ILE A 214 -2.10 1.65 -17.13
C ILE A 214 -3.53 1.40 -16.66
N GLY A 215 -4.22 0.43 -17.25
CA GLY A 215 -5.60 0.08 -16.90
C GLY A 215 -5.75 -0.34 -15.44
N THR A 216 -4.95 -1.30 -14.99
CA THR A 216 -4.95 -1.75 -13.59
C THR A 216 -4.51 -0.64 -12.63
N THR A 217 -3.49 0.14 -12.97
CA THR A 217 -3.03 1.26 -12.13
C THR A 217 -4.15 2.26 -11.92
N PHE A 218 -4.83 2.63 -13.01
CA PHE A 218 -5.96 3.55 -12.97
C PHE A 218 -7.10 2.98 -12.13
N LEU A 219 -7.50 1.73 -12.39
CA LEU A 219 -8.61 1.08 -11.67
C LEU A 219 -8.32 0.89 -10.17
N VAL A 220 -7.13 0.40 -9.79
CA VAL A 220 -6.74 0.27 -8.38
C VAL A 220 -6.74 1.64 -7.71
N GLY A 221 -6.18 2.67 -8.36
CA GLY A 221 -6.20 4.04 -7.85
C GLY A 221 -7.62 4.56 -7.61
N ILE A 222 -8.51 4.40 -8.59
CA ILE A 222 -9.92 4.81 -8.48
C ILE A 222 -10.66 4.04 -7.38
N VAL A 223 -10.47 2.72 -7.28
CA VAL A 223 -11.10 1.93 -6.21
C VAL A 223 -10.62 2.39 -4.83
N LEU A 224 -9.33 2.68 -4.66
CA LEU A 224 -8.81 3.21 -3.40
C LEU A 224 -9.37 4.61 -3.08
N ILE A 225 -9.51 5.48 -4.08
CA ILE A 225 -10.15 6.79 -3.91
C ILE A 225 -11.61 6.63 -3.49
N ILE A 226 -12.38 5.76 -4.16
CA ILE A 226 -13.78 5.49 -3.81
C ILE A 226 -13.87 4.92 -2.40
N LEU A 227 -13.00 3.97 -2.05
CA LEU A 227 -12.94 3.37 -0.72
C LEU A 227 -12.65 4.43 0.35
N TYR A 228 -11.70 5.32 0.08
CA TYR A 228 -11.39 6.45 0.96
C TYR A 228 -12.58 7.40 1.12
N MET A 229 -13.28 7.75 0.03
CA MET A 229 -14.47 8.61 0.06
C MET A 229 -15.63 7.96 0.82
N ALA A 230 -15.84 6.65 0.64
CA ALA A 230 -16.96 5.92 1.22
C ALA A 230 -16.79 5.67 2.72
N LEU A 231 -15.57 5.36 3.17
CA LEU A 231 -15.29 4.97 4.55
C LEU A 231 -14.63 6.09 5.37
N GLY A 232 -14.02 7.10 4.73
CA GLY A 232 -13.15 8.07 5.39
C GLY A 232 -13.82 8.90 6.49
N SER A 233 -15.13 9.12 6.42
CA SER A 233 -15.90 9.83 7.45
C SER A 233 -16.51 8.92 8.53
N THR A 234 -16.28 7.60 8.45
CA THR A 234 -16.85 6.61 9.37
C THR A 234 -15.85 6.15 10.40
N VAL A 235 -16.33 5.80 11.60
CA VAL A 235 -15.49 5.19 12.65
C VAL A 235 -14.86 3.89 12.17
N VAL A 236 -15.59 3.09 11.39
CA VAL A 236 -15.09 1.85 10.79
C VAL A 236 -13.94 2.16 9.82
N GLY A 237 -14.09 3.15 8.96
CA GLY A 237 -13.08 3.53 7.99
C GLY A 237 -11.81 4.07 8.63
N LEU A 238 -11.92 4.81 9.73
CA LEU A 238 -10.76 5.30 10.47
C LEU A 238 -9.80 4.16 10.87
N VAL A 239 -10.33 2.96 11.12
CA VAL A 239 -9.52 1.81 11.54
C VAL A 239 -9.15 0.90 10.36
N VAL A 240 -10.07 0.69 9.42
CA VAL A 240 -9.87 -0.25 8.31
C VAL A 240 -9.04 0.36 7.17
N LEU A 241 -9.22 1.66 6.88
CA LEU A 241 -8.56 2.31 5.75
C LEU A 241 -7.03 2.32 5.84
N PRO A 242 -6.38 2.61 6.98
CA PRO A 242 -4.92 2.58 7.06
C PRO A 242 -4.32 1.24 6.57
N GLY A 243 -4.96 0.14 6.95
CA GLY A 243 -4.55 -1.19 6.52
C GLY A 243 -4.72 -1.41 5.02
N LEU A 244 -5.90 -1.09 4.48
CA LEU A 244 -6.18 -1.29 3.06
C LEU A 244 -5.34 -0.34 2.17
N MET A 245 -5.12 0.89 2.61
CA MET A 245 -4.28 1.88 1.91
C MET A 245 -2.80 1.56 1.95
N ALA A 246 -2.36 0.62 2.79
CA ALA A 246 -0.99 0.10 2.75
C ALA A 246 -0.90 -1.25 2.03
N LEU A 247 -1.84 -2.17 2.29
CA LEU A 247 -1.85 -3.50 1.69
C LEU A 247 -2.06 -3.46 0.18
N ALA A 248 -3.03 -2.68 -0.32
CA ALA A 248 -3.34 -2.65 -1.75
C ALA A 248 -2.18 -2.09 -2.59
N PRO A 249 -1.57 -0.93 -2.26
CA PRO A 249 -0.36 -0.48 -2.96
C PRO A 249 0.80 -1.46 -2.86
N THR A 250 0.98 -2.10 -1.70
CA THR A 250 2.05 -3.10 -1.51
C THR A 250 1.86 -4.31 -2.42
N LEU A 251 0.65 -4.86 -2.47
CA LEU A 251 0.31 -5.99 -3.36
C LEU A 251 0.41 -5.60 -4.83
N PHE A 252 -0.11 -4.43 -5.21
CA PHE A 252 -0.01 -3.90 -6.57
C PHE A 252 1.46 -3.81 -7.01
N VAL A 253 2.31 -3.15 -6.21
CA VAL A 253 3.74 -3.00 -6.52
C VAL A 253 4.43 -4.36 -6.61
N ARG A 254 4.22 -5.24 -5.63
CA ARG A 254 4.92 -6.53 -5.58
C ARG A 254 4.58 -7.43 -6.76
N ARG A 255 3.30 -7.49 -7.15
CA ARG A 255 2.88 -8.26 -8.32
C ARG A 255 3.48 -7.72 -9.62
N ASN A 256 3.59 -6.39 -9.76
CA ASN A 256 4.28 -5.75 -10.88
C ASN A 256 5.80 -5.98 -10.89
N LEU A 257 6.39 -6.32 -9.74
CA LEU A 257 7.80 -6.68 -9.59
C LEU A 257 8.04 -8.19 -9.69
N GLY A 258 7.00 -9.01 -9.94
CA GLY A 258 7.11 -10.47 -9.97
C GLY A 258 7.43 -11.09 -8.59
N MET A 259 7.23 -10.34 -7.50
CA MET A 259 7.51 -10.80 -6.15
C MET A 259 6.23 -11.44 -5.58
N HIS A 260 6.19 -12.76 -5.59
CA HIS A 260 5.11 -13.54 -4.97
C HIS A 260 5.42 -13.78 -3.49
N GLY A 261 4.37 -13.80 -2.67
CA GLY A 261 4.40 -14.23 -1.27
C GLY A 261 3.21 -15.14 -1.00
#